data_AF-A0AAV0MLY8-F1
#
_entry.id   AF-A0AAV0MLY8-F1
#
_cell.length_a   1.000
_cell.length_b   1.000
_cell.length_c   1.000
_cell.angle_alpha   90.00
_cell.angle_beta   90.00
_cell.angle_gamma   90.00
#
_symmetry.space_group_name_H-M   'P 1'
#
loop_
_entity.id
_entity.type
_entity.pdbx_description
1 polymer ?
#
loop_
_entity_poly.entity_id
_entity_poly.type
_entity_poly.pdbx_seq_one_letter_code
_entity_poly.pdbx_strand_id
1 'polypeptide(L)'
;MRNGPFFVNDTLVFKYEMPADNSTRPHSVYQLPDLRSFLRCDVSKGKMLANWTDGGGEGFEFVMDKWQPYFFACGEANGIHCNMGKMKFFVIPFLRRWNF
;
A
#
# COMPACT_ATOMS: atom_id res chain seq x y z
N MET A 1 -7.97 -10.13 6.00
CA MET A 1 -8.03 -8.65 5.88
C MET A 1 -8.82 -8.11 7.06
N ARG A 2 -8.30 -7.12 7.80
CA ARG A 2 -9.08 -6.41 8.82
C ARG A 2 -9.86 -5.30 8.12
N ASN A 3 -11.18 -5.35 8.20
CA ASN A 3 -12.06 -4.45 7.47
C ASN A 3 -12.55 -3.32 8.39
N GLY A 4 -11.68 -2.35 8.70
CA GLY A 4 -12.01 -1.07 9.34
C GLY A 4 -12.76 -1.11 10.70
N PRO A 5 -12.97 0.05 11.35
CA PRO A 5 -12.48 1.37 10.96
C PRO A 5 -10.97 1.52 11.20
N PHE A 6 -10.30 2.27 10.30
CA PHE A 6 -8.91 2.72 10.47
C PHE A 6 -8.93 4.15 11.00
N PHE A 7 -7.95 4.50 11.84
CA PHE A 7 -7.83 5.82 12.43
C PHE A 7 -6.48 6.47 12.14
N VAL A 8 -6.42 7.79 12.30
CA VAL A 8 -5.15 8.52 12.26
C VAL A 8 -4.22 7.96 13.33
N ASN A 9 -2.95 7.77 12.97
CA ASN A 9 -1.88 7.10 13.71
C ASN A 9 -2.03 5.57 13.85
N ASP A 10 -3.00 4.94 13.18
CA ASP A 10 -2.94 3.49 13.00
C ASP A 10 -1.83 3.11 12.00
N THR A 11 -1.23 1.95 12.21
CA THR A 11 -0.20 1.38 11.33
C THR A 11 -0.82 0.37 10.38
N LEU A 12 -0.59 0.55 9.08
CA LEU A 12 -0.80 -0.48 8.06
C LEU A 12 0.45 -1.34 7.97
N VAL A 13 0.27 -2.67 7.98
CA VAL A 13 1.36 -3.62 7.79
C VAL A 13 1.16 -4.35 6.47
N PHE A 14 2.07 -4.14 5.52
CA PHE A 14 2.09 -4.80 4.22
C PHE A 14 3.04 -6.00 4.28
N LYS A 15 2.48 -7.22 4.29
CA LYS A 15 3.24 -8.48 4.23
C LYS A 15 3.15 -9.07 2.83
N TYR A 16 4.29 -9.45 2.27
CA TYR A 16 4.40 -10.14 0.99
C TYR A 16 5.68 -10.98 0.95
N GLU A 17 5.65 -12.07 0.19
CA GLU A 17 6.78 -12.99 0.11
C GLU A 17 7.97 -12.31 -0.58
N MET A 18 9.16 -12.48 0.04
CA MET A 18 10.41 -12.14 -0.60
C MET A 18 10.66 -13.14 -1.75
N PRO A 19 11.15 -12.68 -2.91
CA PRO A 19 11.50 -13.60 -3.98
C PRO A 19 12.60 -14.57 -3.52
N ALA A 20 12.29 -15.86 -3.45
CA ALA A 20 13.26 -16.90 -3.06
C ALA A 20 14.06 -17.44 -4.26
N ASP A 21 13.49 -17.29 -5.45
CA ASP A 21 14.06 -17.70 -6.73
C ASP A 21 13.50 -16.84 -7.88
N ASN A 22 13.92 -17.11 -9.12
CA ASN A 22 13.44 -16.43 -10.32
C ASN A 22 11.95 -16.71 -10.66
N SER A 23 11.27 -17.61 -9.93
CA SER A 23 9.87 -17.96 -10.17
C SER A 23 8.90 -17.13 -9.31
N THR A 24 9.37 -16.58 -8.19
CA THR A 24 8.56 -15.75 -7.31
C THR A 24 8.44 -14.34 -7.88
N ARG A 25 7.20 -13.90 -8.12
CA ARG A 25 6.96 -12.55 -8.62
C ARG A 25 7.15 -11.55 -7.48
N PRO A 26 8.04 -10.56 -7.61
CA PRO A 26 8.24 -9.59 -6.56
C PRO A 26 7.00 -8.74 -6.32
N HIS A 27 6.95 -8.14 -5.13
CA HIS A 27 5.95 -7.16 -4.76
C HIS A 27 6.60 -5.94 -4.13
N SER A 28 6.06 -4.76 -4.37
CA SER A 28 6.49 -3.52 -3.75
C SER A 28 5.28 -2.73 -3.26
N VAL A 29 5.51 -1.71 -2.45
CA VAL A 29 4.46 -0.78 -2.00
C VAL A 29 4.79 0.60 -2.54
N TYR A 30 3.91 1.10 -3.40
CA TYR A 30 3.93 2.48 -3.88
C TYR A 30 2.76 3.24 -3.28
N GLN A 31 2.99 4.48 -2.86
CA GLN A 31 1.94 5.43 -2.57
C GLN A 31 1.70 6.32 -3.80
N LEU A 32 0.47 6.31 -4.30
CA LEU A 32 0.04 7.11 -5.44
C LEU A 32 -0.51 8.46 -4.96
N PRO A 33 -0.30 9.54 -5.74
CA PRO A 33 -0.58 10.91 -5.28
C PRO A 33 -2.08 11.23 -5.26
N ASP A 34 -2.88 10.55 -6.09
CA ASP A 34 -4.29 10.88 -6.27
C ASP A 34 -5.13 9.68 -6.77
N LEU A 35 -6.46 9.85 -6.69
CA LEU A 35 -7.42 8.84 -7.12
C LEU A 35 -7.30 8.48 -8.61
N ARG A 36 -6.93 9.44 -9.47
CA ARG A 36 -6.78 9.20 -10.91
C ARG A 36 -5.63 8.25 -11.19
N SER A 37 -4.49 8.47 -10.55
CA SER A 37 -3.29 7.64 -10.64
C SER A 37 -3.57 6.25 -10.07
N PHE A 38 -4.32 6.17 -8.95
CA PHE A 38 -4.78 4.91 -8.36
C PHE A 38 -5.72 4.08 -9.26
N LEU A 39 -6.70 4.73 -9.89
CA LEU A 39 -7.63 4.04 -10.78
C LEU A 39 -6.92 3.52 -12.04
N ARG A 40 -5.93 4.28 -12.55
CA ARG A 40 -5.15 3.93 -13.74
C ARG A 40 -3.94 3.04 -13.47
N CYS A 41 -3.60 2.79 -12.21
CA CYS A 41 -2.35 2.14 -11.82
C CYS A 41 -1.11 2.84 -12.43
N ASP A 42 -1.12 4.18 -12.46
CA ASP A 42 -0.01 4.99 -12.97
C ASP A 42 1.10 5.08 -11.91
N VAL A 43 1.85 3.99 -11.77
CA VAL A 43 2.92 3.82 -10.78
C VAL A 43 4.10 4.75 -11.02
N SER A 44 4.25 5.29 -12.24
CA SER A 44 5.28 6.28 -12.58
C SER A 44 5.16 7.57 -11.77
N LYS A 45 3.95 7.89 -11.29
CA LYS A 45 3.67 9.04 -10.42
C LYS A 45 3.74 8.70 -8.93
N GLY A 46 3.91 7.43 -8.60
CA GLY A 46 3.95 6.96 -7.23
C GLY A 46 5.30 7.14 -6.59
N LYS A 47 5.31 7.28 -5.28
CA LYS A 47 6.51 7.16 -4.46
C LYS A 47 6.64 5.71 -4.00
N MET A 48 7.76 5.06 -4.31
CA MET A 48 8.09 3.76 -3.72
C MET A 48 8.32 3.94 -2.22
N LEU A 49 7.56 3.21 -1.41
CA LEU A 49 7.67 3.19 0.05
C LEU A 49 8.39 1.94 0.55
N ALA A 50 8.22 0.82 -0.16
CA ALA A 50 8.79 -0.47 0.19
C ALA A 50 9.15 -1.24 -1.09
N ASN A 51 10.34 -1.84 -1.11
CA ASN A 51 10.83 -2.67 -2.21
C ASN A 51 10.50 -4.17 -1.99
N TRP A 52 10.88 -5.02 -2.93
CA TRP A 52 10.67 -6.47 -2.91
C TRP A 52 11.17 -7.26 -1.68
N THR A 53 12.08 -6.72 -0.87
CA THR A 53 12.56 -7.37 0.35
C THR A 53 11.86 -6.84 1.61
N ASP A 54 11.24 -5.67 1.56
CA ASP A 54 10.74 -5.00 2.77
C ASP A 54 9.43 -5.61 3.32
N GLY A 55 8.76 -6.48 2.55
CA GLY A 55 7.52 -7.13 2.94
C GLY A 55 7.67 -8.46 3.68
N GLY A 56 8.88 -9.01 3.77
CA GLY A 56 9.11 -10.26 4.48
C GLY A 56 9.13 -10.09 6.01
N GLY A 57 9.09 -11.21 6.74
CA GLY A 57 9.11 -11.21 8.21
C GLY A 57 7.92 -10.47 8.82
N GLU A 58 8.21 -9.40 9.57
CA GLU A 58 7.16 -8.55 10.15
C GLU A 58 6.43 -7.68 9.12
N GLY A 59 6.98 -7.54 7.92
CA GLY A 59 6.41 -6.75 6.83
C GLY A 59 6.74 -5.28 6.91
N PHE A 60 6.31 -4.54 5.89
CA PHE A 60 6.52 -3.11 5.80
C PHE A 60 5.43 -2.36 6.56
N GLU A 61 5.82 -1.52 7.51
CA GLU A 61 4.92 -0.69 8.31
C GLU A 61 4.77 0.72 7.72
N PHE A 62 3.53 1.19 7.66
CA PHE A 62 3.20 2.55 7.26
C PHE A 62 2.20 3.17 8.24
N VAL A 63 2.60 4.27 8.89
CA VAL A 63 1.73 5.01 9.80
C VAL A 63 0.91 6.04 9.02
N MET A 64 -0.42 5.99 9.16
CA MET A 64 -1.32 6.98 8.57
C MET A 64 -1.41 8.22 9.48
N ASP A 65 -0.44 9.11 9.35
CA ASP A 65 -0.24 10.30 10.19
C ASP A 65 -1.23 11.45 9.96
N LYS A 66 -2.03 11.40 8.88
CA LYS A 66 -2.91 12.50 8.45
C LYS A 66 -4.32 12.01 8.17
N TRP A 67 -5.28 12.90 8.40
CA TRP A 67 -6.65 12.70 7.95
C TRP A 67 -6.77 13.03 6.45
N GLN A 68 -6.41 12.07 5.60
CA GLN A 68 -6.48 12.21 4.14
C GLN A 68 -6.61 10.84 3.44
N PRO A 69 -7.02 10.81 2.16
CA PRO A 69 -6.86 9.65 1.29
C PRO A 69 -5.42 9.12 1.23
N TYR A 70 -5.22 7.82 1.42
CA TYR A 70 -4.00 7.12 1.07
C TYR A 70 -4.29 6.06 0.00
N PHE A 71 -3.54 6.12 -1.09
CA PHE A 71 -3.66 5.21 -2.23
C PHE A 71 -2.39 4.37 -2.34
N PHE A 72 -2.49 3.07 -2.13
CA PHE A 72 -1.38 2.13 -2.23
C PHE A 72 -1.56 1.19 -3.42
N ALA A 73 -0.46 0.83 -4.07
CA ALA A 73 -0.45 -0.13 -5.17
C ALA A 73 0.87 -0.90 -5.22
N CYS A 74 0.83 -2.07 -5.84
CA CYS A 74 2.05 -2.77 -6.24
C CYS A 74 2.64 -2.11 -7.49
N GLY A 75 3.92 -1.73 -7.42
CA GLY A 75 4.67 -1.10 -8.51
C GLY A 75 5.21 -2.08 -9.55
N GLU A 76 5.34 -3.35 -9.16
CA GLU A 76 6.01 -4.36 -9.96
C GLU A 76 5.35 -4.61 -11.32
N ALA A 77 6.20 -5.00 -12.26
CA ALA A 77 5.84 -5.18 -13.66
C ALA A 77 5.11 -3.94 -14.24
N ASN A 78 5.62 -2.74 -13.93
CA ASN A 78 5.06 -1.45 -14.37
C ASN A 78 3.55 -1.30 -14.06
N GLY A 79 3.12 -1.74 -12.87
CA GLY A 79 1.74 -1.64 -12.42
C GLY A 79 0.81 -2.74 -12.95
N ILE A 80 1.31 -3.78 -13.63
CA ILE A 80 0.49 -4.94 -14.04
C ILE A 80 -0.14 -5.63 -12.81
N HIS A 81 0.61 -5.76 -11.70
CA HIS A 81 0.08 -6.32 -10.45
C HIS A 81 -1.08 -5.48 -9.90
N CYS A 82 -1.01 -4.15 -9.99
CA CYS A 82 -2.11 -3.26 -9.62
C CYS A 82 -3.32 -3.41 -10.56
N ASN A 83 -3.11 -3.45 -11.88
CA ASN A 83 -4.20 -3.38 -12.86
C ASN A 83 -4.93 -4.72 -13.03
N MET A 84 -4.17 -5.79 -13.21
CA MET A 84 -4.68 -7.15 -13.45
C MET A 84 -4.84 -7.93 -12.15
N GLY A 85 -3.81 -7.90 -11.30
CA GLY A 85 -3.82 -8.60 -10.01
C GLY A 85 -4.66 -7.92 -8.92
N LYS A 86 -5.18 -6.71 -9.20
CA LYS A 86 -5.91 -5.87 -8.26
C LYS A 86 -5.15 -5.61 -6.95
N MET A 87 -3.81 -5.66 -6.99
CA MET A 87 -2.93 -5.38 -5.85
C MET A 87 -2.86 -3.88 -5.61
N LYS A 88 -3.95 -3.35 -5.06
CA LYS A 88 -4.12 -1.96 -4.71
C LYS A 88 -5.05 -1.82 -3.51
N PHE A 89 -4.76 -0.86 -2.65
CA PHE A 89 -5.47 -0.64 -1.41
C PHE A 89 -5.68 0.86 -1.21
N PHE A 90 -6.87 1.24 -0.74
CA PHE A 90 -7.23 2.63 -0.48
C PHE A 90 -7.87 2.72 0.90
N VAL A 91 -7.53 3.78 1.63
CA VAL A 91 -8.10 4.06 2.94
C VAL A 91 -8.15 5.57 3.19
N ILE A 92 -9.19 6.00 3.90
CA ILE A 92 -9.25 7.30 4.58
C ILE A 92 -9.33 6.99 6.07
N PRO A 93 -8.29 7.27 6.87
CA PRO A 93 -8.34 7.05 8.31
C PRO A 93 -9.30 8.06 8.95
N PHE A 94 -10.09 7.66 9.94
CA PHE A 94 -10.93 8.58 10.70
C PHE A 94 -10.16 9.28 11.82
N LEU A 95 -10.61 10.46 12.21
CA LEU A 95 -10.19 11.04 13.49
C LEU A 95 -10.82 10.22 14.61
N ARG A 96 -10.02 9.79 15.60
CA ARG A 96 -10.57 9.22 16.82
C ARG A 96 -11.40 10.32 17.48
N ARG A 97 -12.70 10.10 17.71
CA ARG A 97 -13.49 11.01 18.55
C ARG A 97 -12.82 11.08 19.92
N TRP A 98 -12.44 12.27 20.34
CA TRP A 98 -12.11 12.53 21.74
C TRP A 98 -13.43 12.52 22.48
N ASN A 99 -13.71 11.47 23.25
CA ASN A 99 -14.75 11.54 24.27
C ASN A 99 -14.17 12.44 25.37
N PHE A 100 -14.63 13.68 25.44
CA PHE A 100 -14.49 14.54 26.62
C PHE A 100 -15.50 14.12 27.69
#